data_AF-A0A497LE33-F1
#
_entry.id   AF-A0A497LE33-F1
#
_cell.length_a   1.000
_cell.length_b   1.000
_cell.length_c   1.000
_cell.angle_alpha   90.00
_cell.angle_beta   90.00
_cell.angle_gamma   90.00
#
_symmetry.space_group_name_H-M   'P 1'
#
loop_
_entity.id
_entity.type
_entity.pdbx_description
1 polymer ?
#
loop_
_entity_poly.entity_id
_entity_poly.type
_entity_poly.pdbx_seq_one_letter_code
_entity_poly.pdbx_strand_id
1 'polypeptide(L)'
;MKPKACKLWPFKVLSKLKFGYADEAVYHYRGNKIYVYADPMCPGIRYGRPTYEFANSTLREFVEIALGVRRTQYKTTADLGFLQLNVPFRF
;
A
#
# COMPACT_ATOMS: atom_id res chain seq x y z
N MET A 1 4.65 -16.70 -11.21
CA MET A 1 5.53 -16.24 -10.10
C MET A 1 5.33 -14.74 -9.90
N LYS A 2 5.03 -14.25 -8.68
CA LYS A 2 4.80 -12.81 -8.40
C LYS A 2 6.13 -12.06 -8.20
N PRO A 3 6.38 -10.90 -8.85
CA PRO A 3 7.61 -10.13 -8.67
C PRO A 3 7.85 -9.71 -7.21
N LYS A 4 9.12 -9.65 -6.77
CA LYS A 4 9.47 -9.24 -5.40
C LYS A 4 8.93 -7.86 -5.03
N ALA A 5 9.03 -6.89 -5.96
CA ALA A 5 8.46 -5.56 -5.78
C ALA A 5 6.96 -5.60 -5.48
N CYS A 6 6.19 -6.41 -6.22
CA CYS A 6 4.75 -6.57 -6.02
C CYS A 6 4.37 -7.30 -4.72
N LYS A 7 5.27 -8.07 -4.12
CA LYS A 7 5.06 -8.68 -2.79
C LYS A 7 5.23 -7.63 -1.69
N LEU A 8 6.21 -6.74 -1.85
CA LEU A 8 6.54 -5.73 -0.86
C LEU A 8 5.67 -4.48 -0.98
N TRP A 9 5.44 -3.99 -2.19
CA TRP A 9 4.88 -2.67 -2.45
C TRP A 9 4.03 -2.61 -3.73
N PRO A 10 2.81 -3.18 -3.72
CA PRO A 10 1.93 -3.19 -4.91
C PRO A 10 1.11 -1.91 -5.09
N PHE A 11 1.33 -0.87 -4.27
CA PHE A 11 0.48 0.32 -4.26
C PHE A 11 1.24 1.59 -4.59
N LYS A 12 0.60 2.49 -5.31
CA LYS A 12 1.07 3.85 -5.57
C LYS A 12 0.28 4.82 -4.71
N VAL A 13 0.96 5.42 -3.73
CA VAL A 13 0.37 6.37 -2.80
C VAL A 13 0.69 7.79 -3.26
N LEU A 14 -0.34 8.62 -3.42
CA LEU A 14 -0.22 9.98 -3.94
C LEU A 14 -0.96 10.96 -3.03
N SER A 15 -0.34 12.11 -2.75
CA SER A 15 -0.97 13.22 -2.02
C SER A 15 -1.90 14.06 -2.90
N LYS A 16 -1.75 13.97 -4.22
CA LYS A 16 -2.59 14.66 -5.21
C LYS A 16 -3.21 13.66 -6.16
N LEU A 17 -4.45 13.92 -6.56
CA LEU A 17 -5.14 13.13 -7.57
C LEU A 17 -4.38 13.27 -8.90
N LYS A 18 -3.88 12.15 -9.44
CA LYS A 18 -3.21 12.09 -10.75
C LYS A 18 -3.89 11.16 -11.75
N PHE A 19 -4.71 10.24 -11.27
CA PHE A 19 -5.39 9.25 -12.10
C PHE A 19 -6.90 9.38 -11.91
N GLY A 20 -7.69 8.73 -12.77
CA GLY A 20 -9.15 8.65 -12.61
C GLY A 20 -9.54 7.79 -11.41
N TYR A 21 -10.85 7.62 -11.19
CA TYR A 21 -11.41 6.83 -10.08
C TYR A 21 -11.01 7.38 -8.69
N ALA A 22 -11.18 8.70 -8.55
CA ALA A 22 -10.80 9.43 -7.35
C ALA A 22 -11.51 8.92 -6.10
N ASP A 23 -12.80 8.60 -6.23
CA ASP A 23 -13.66 8.18 -5.13
C ASP A 23 -13.35 6.75 -4.68
N GLU A 24 -12.88 5.90 -5.59
CA GLU A 24 -12.45 4.54 -5.29
C GLU A 24 -11.03 4.48 -4.71
N ALA A 25 -10.18 5.44 -5.10
CA ALA A 25 -8.79 5.51 -4.65
C ALA A 25 -8.61 6.32 -3.35
N VAL A 26 -9.63 7.04 -2.89
CA VAL A 26 -9.50 7.91 -1.71
C VAL A 26 -9.34 7.10 -0.43
N TYR A 27 -8.32 7.45 0.33
CA TYR A 27 -8.02 6.95 1.66
C TYR A 27 -7.89 8.13 2.62
N HIS A 28 -8.71 8.12 3.66
CA HIS A 28 -8.71 9.17 4.67
C HIS A 28 -7.70 8.85 5.76
N TYR A 29 -6.64 9.65 5.84
CA TYR A 29 -5.60 9.52 6.86
C TYR A 29 -5.43 10.82 7.64
N ARG A 30 -5.76 10.80 8.95
CA ARG A 30 -5.65 11.96 9.86
C ARG A 30 -6.30 13.24 9.30
N GLY A 31 -7.48 13.11 8.71
CA GLY A 31 -8.21 14.24 8.10
C GLY A 31 -7.76 14.63 6.69
N ASN A 32 -6.68 14.05 6.18
CA ASN A 32 -6.20 14.28 4.81
C ASN A 32 -6.71 13.21 3.85
N LYS A 33 -7.02 13.63 2.62
CA LYS A 33 -7.32 12.71 1.50
C LYS A 33 -6.01 12.30 0.83
N ILE A 34 -5.72 11.02 0.86
CA ILE A 34 -4.60 10.38 0.15
C ILE A 34 -5.19 9.48 -0.93
N TYR A 35 -4.54 9.38 -2.08
CA TYR A 35 -5.01 8.52 -3.16
C TYR A 35 -4.12 7.29 -3.28
N VAL A 36 -4.69 6.10 -3.11
CA VAL A 36 -3.98 4.82 -3.13
C VAL A 36 -4.44 4.02 -4.33
N TYR A 37 -3.53 3.79 -5.27
CA TYR A 37 -3.80 3.04 -6.49
C TYR A 37 -3.09 1.68 -6.45
N ALA A 38 -3.76 0.63 -6.89
CA ALA A 38 -3.10 -0.64 -7.17
C ALA A 38 -2.26 -0.54 -8.44
N ASP A 39 -1.02 -1.05 -8.40
CA ASP A 39 -0.18 -1.17 -9.58
C ASP A 39 -0.72 -2.29 -10.50
N PRO A 40 -1.17 -1.98 -11.73
CA PRO A 40 -1.72 -2.99 -12.63
C PRO A 40 -0.69 -4.03 -13.07
N MET A 41 0.61 -3.75 -12.95
CA MET A 41 1.68 -4.71 -13.25
C MET A 41 1.83 -5.78 -12.17
N CYS A 42 1.17 -5.61 -11.02
CA CYS A 42 1.23 -6.55 -9.92
C CYS A 42 0.08 -7.58 -10.00
N PRO A 43 0.37 -8.84 -10.36
CA PRO A 43 -0.66 -9.85 -10.47
C PRO A 43 -1.24 -10.24 -9.10
N GLY A 44 -2.52 -10.61 -9.09
CA GLY A 44 -3.22 -11.10 -7.90
C GLY A 44 -3.81 -10.01 -7.00
N ILE A 45 -3.95 -8.78 -7.49
CA ILE A 45 -4.70 -7.73 -6.78
C ILE A 45 -6.19 -7.87 -7.09
N ARG A 46 -7.02 -7.79 -6.05
CA ARG A 46 -8.48 -7.74 -6.20
C ARG A 46 -8.95 -6.31 -5.94
N TYR A 47 -9.59 -5.71 -6.93
CA TYR A 47 -10.22 -4.41 -6.82
C TYR A 47 -11.54 -4.51 -6.05
N GLY A 48 -11.92 -3.40 -5.41
CA GLY A 48 -13.14 -3.31 -4.61
C GLY A 48 -12.87 -2.72 -3.24
N ARG A 49 -13.85 -2.84 -2.34
CA ARG A 49 -13.72 -2.35 -0.98
C ARG A 49 -12.78 -3.25 -0.17
N PRO A 50 -11.69 -2.71 0.41
CA PRO A 50 -10.82 -3.49 1.28
C PRO A 50 -11.56 -3.92 2.55
N THR A 51 -11.10 -5.00 3.18
CA THR A 51 -11.55 -5.34 4.53
C THR A 51 -11.11 -4.26 5.52
N TYR A 52 -11.88 -4.07 6.58
CA TYR A 52 -11.59 -3.09 7.62
C TYR A 52 -10.19 -3.29 8.23
N GLU A 53 -9.83 -4.53 8.54
CA GLU A 53 -8.52 -4.89 9.08
C GLU A 53 -7.39 -4.52 8.11
N PHE A 54 -7.55 -4.84 6.83
CA PHE A 54 -6.54 -4.52 5.81
C PHE A 54 -6.35 -3.01 5.68
N ALA A 55 -7.44 -2.24 5.63
CA ALA A 55 -7.41 -0.79 5.49
C ALA A 55 -6.78 -0.08 6.71
N ASN A 56 -7.05 -0.58 7.91
CA ASN A 56 -6.58 0.06 9.16
C ASN A 56 -5.25 -0.49 9.69
N SER A 57 -4.75 -1.61 9.16
CA SER A 57 -3.47 -2.20 9.55
C SER A 57 -2.44 -2.04 8.44
N THR A 58 -2.56 -2.85 7.39
CA THR A 58 -1.59 -2.92 6.30
C THR A 58 -1.58 -1.64 5.48
N LEU A 59 -2.73 -1.21 4.95
CA LEU A 59 -2.81 -0.03 4.08
C LEU A 59 -2.40 1.26 4.81
N ARG A 60 -2.74 1.37 6.10
CA ARG A 60 -2.27 2.46 6.97
C ARG A 60 -0.75 2.54 7.02
N GLU A 61 -0.07 1.40 7.22
CA GLU A 61 1.40 1.37 7.24
C GLU A 61 2.00 1.81 5.91
N PHE A 62 1.45 1.35 4.77
CA PHE A 62 1.88 1.80 3.45
C PHE A 62 1.76 3.31 3.29
N VAL A 63 0.64 3.89 3.71
CA VAL A 63 0.41 5.34 3.64
C VAL A 63 1.37 6.09 4.56
N GLU A 64 1.58 5.62 5.79
CA GLU A 64 2.53 6.21 6.74
C GLU A 64 3.96 6.22 6.19
N ILE A 65 4.38 5.14 5.55
CA ILE A 65 5.72 5.04 4.94
C ILE A 65 5.82 5.97 3.72
N ALA A 66 4.82 5.98 2.85
CA ALA A 66 4.80 6.86 1.68
C ALA A 66 4.81 8.36 2.06
N LEU A 67 4.19 8.71 3.19
CA LEU A 67 4.21 10.07 3.75
C LEU A 67 5.48 10.38 4.56
N GLY A 68 6.39 9.42 4.74
CA GLY A 68 7.61 9.57 5.52
C GLY A 68 7.41 9.64 7.05
N VAL A 69 6.20 9.37 7.54
CA VAL A 69 5.88 9.31 8.98
C VAL A 69 6.51 8.05 9.61
N ARG A 70 6.64 6.98 8.82
CA ARG A 70 7.21 5.70 9.23
C ARG A 70 8.33 5.30 8.28
N ARG A 71 9.38 4.66 8.81
CA ARG A 71 10.56 4.25 8.02
C ARG A 71 10.67 2.74 7.79
N THR A 72 10.01 1.96 8.64
CA THR A 72 10.09 0.49 8.64
C THR A 72 8.76 -0.14 8.29
N GLN A 73 8.79 -1.08 7.34
CA GLN A 73 7.64 -1.87 6.92
C GLN A 73 7.64 -3.21 7.66
N TYR A 74 6.51 -3.58 8.25
CA TYR A 74 6.32 -4.85 8.95
C TYR A 74 5.17 -5.69 8.37
N LYS A 75 4.24 -5.07 7.65
CA LYS A 75 3.12 -5.71 6.98
C LYS A 75 3.41 -5.87 5.50
N THR A 76 2.86 -6.93 4.91
CA THR A 76 3.00 -7.24 3.48
C THR A 76 1.66 -7.73 2.94
N THR A 77 1.48 -7.63 1.62
CA THR A 77 0.32 -8.20 0.90
C THR A 77 0.60 -9.60 0.36
N ALA A 78 1.78 -10.15 0.62
CA ALA A 78 2.15 -11.49 0.26
C ALA A 78 2.23 -12.36 1.51
N ASP A 79 1.84 -13.62 1.37
CA ASP A 79 2.23 -14.65 2.34
C ASP A 79 3.73 -14.93 2.10
N LEU A 80 4.56 -14.45 3.02
CA LEU A 80 6.02 -14.55 2.91
C LEU A 80 6.59 -15.72 3.73
N GLY A 81 5.74 -16.51 4.39
CA GLY A 81 6.20 -17.44 5.42
C GLY A 81 6.95 -16.70 6.55
N PHE A 82 7.40 -17.44 7.55
CA PHE A 82 7.91 -16.93 8.84
C PHE A 82 9.27 -16.19 8.80
N LEU A 83 9.71 -15.66 7.65
CA LEU A 83 10.97 -14.91 7.54
C LEU A 83 10.69 -13.40 7.45
N GLN A 84 10.86 -12.73 8.60
CA GLN A 84 10.77 -11.29 8.76
C GLN A 84 11.67 -10.55 7.76
N LEU A 85 11.06 -9.64 7.00
CA LEU A 85 11.74 -8.79 6.03
C LEU A 85 11.92 -7.39 6.62
N ASN A 86 13.01 -7.21 7.38
CA ASN A 86 13.61 -5.88 7.58
C ASN A 86 14.23 -5.44 6.24
N VAL A 87 13.42 -4.95 5.31
CA VAL A 87 13.92 -4.31 4.09
C VAL A 87 14.03 -2.81 4.36
N PRO A 88 15.25 -2.26 4.51
CA PRO A 88 15.41 -0.81 4.55
C PRO A 88 15.03 -0.24 3.18
N PHE A 89 14.04 0.66 3.15
CA PHE A 89 13.77 1.47 1.97
C PHE A 89 14.87 2.53 1.82
N ARG A 90 15.64 2.43 0.74
CA ARG A 90 16.49 3.52 0.25
C ARG A 90 15.68 4.28 -0.81
N PHE A 91 15.49 5.58 -0.58
CA PHE A 91 14.91 6.52 -1.54
C PHE A 91 15.87 6.82 -2.68
#